data_AF-A0A7K0X2D6-F1
#
_entry.id   AF-A0A7K0X2D6-F1
#
_cell.length_a   1.000
_cell.length_b   1.000
_cell.length_c   1.000
_cell.angle_alpha   90.00
_cell.angle_beta   90.00
_cell.angle_gamma   90.00
#
_symmetry.space_group_name_H-M   'P 1'
#
loop_
_entity.id
_entity.type
_entity.pdbx_description
1 polymer ?
#
loop_
_entity_poly.entity_id
_entity_poly.type
_entity_poly.pdbx_seq_one_letter_code
_entity_poly.pdbx_strand_id
1 'polypeptide(L)'
;MDAFWGSYALAGRPGARYALRHPLALWRAVRAAHRLPLVPVAPSSTPGGRAVGAAARTKTVLGIPSRVLGTSALAIPAETGAYLAGRSAATLRRKVRAAQRAGVVVEAVRDRAEREHLVALADERERQHPDPTYRVAEPDNQDLLDHDLCLVARGPDGSPLLLSVTPVDRDLATLRYFRTLGSGPLHSDARYLVTAELVDRLSARGVRWLLDTEPVSTQTSGLRHFQRMLGFQYVRVRLARTPATGGATAGWHAVHAVAGYAAVL
;
A
#
# COMPACT_ATOMS: atom_id res chain seq x y z
N MET A 1 -13.29 -13.26 5.14
CA MET A 1 -13.00 -11.97 5.79
C MET A 1 -13.46 -10.81 4.91
N ASP A 2 -13.16 -10.91 3.61
CA ASP A 2 -13.49 -9.93 2.55
C ASP A 2 -14.98 -9.57 2.48
N ALA A 3 -15.87 -10.56 2.59
CA ALA A 3 -17.31 -10.32 2.54
C ALA A 3 -17.79 -9.43 3.70
N PHE A 4 -17.25 -9.62 4.91
CA PHE A 4 -17.59 -8.80 6.07
C PHE A 4 -17.12 -7.37 5.88
N TRP A 5 -15.84 -7.16 5.53
CA TRP A 5 -15.31 -5.81 5.30
C TRP A 5 -15.94 -5.13 4.09
N GLY A 6 -16.32 -5.91 3.08
CA GLY A 6 -17.12 -5.47 1.93
C GLY A 6 -18.46 -4.89 2.35
N SER A 7 -19.26 -5.68 3.06
CA SER A 7 -20.57 -5.23 3.57
C SER A 7 -20.42 -4.10 4.60
N TYR A 8 -19.37 -4.12 5.40
CA TYR A 8 -19.07 -3.09 6.40
C TYR A 8 -18.77 -1.74 5.75
N ALA A 9 -17.89 -1.72 4.73
CA ALA A 9 -17.57 -0.49 3.99
C ALA A 9 -18.78 0.06 3.23
N LEU A 10 -19.57 -0.82 2.60
CA LEU A 10 -20.80 -0.44 1.89
C LEU A 10 -21.90 0.08 2.83
N ALA A 11 -21.91 -0.34 4.10
CA ALA A 11 -22.96 0.04 5.03
C ALA A 11 -22.90 1.53 5.45
N GLY A 12 -21.80 2.25 5.17
CA GLY A 12 -21.71 3.72 5.30
C GLY A 12 -22.07 4.32 6.67
N ARG A 13 -22.18 3.50 7.71
CA ARG A 13 -22.65 3.87 9.07
C ARG A 13 -21.51 3.71 10.07
N PRO A 14 -21.51 4.45 11.21
CA PRO A 14 -20.46 4.33 12.22
C PRO A 14 -20.35 2.86 12.65
N GLY A 15 -19.22 2.25 12.29
CA GLY A 15 -19.15 0.81 12.06
C GLY A 15 -19.35 -0.07 13.29
N ALA A 16 -19.27 0.50 14.49
CA ALA A 16 -19.68 -0.16 15.73
C ALA A 16 -21.14 -0.66 15.66
N ARG A 17 -22.06 0.11 15.07
CA ARG A 17 -23.48 -0.27 14.99
C ARG A 17 -23.72 -1.46 14.04
N TYR A 18 -22.91 -1.59 12.98
CA TYR A 18 -22.98 -2.74 12.09
C TYR A 18 -22.48 -4.01 12.79
N ALA A 19 -21.34 -3.92 13.48
CA ALA A 19 -20.78 -5.04 14.23
C ALA A 19 -21.75 -5.57 15.31
N LEU A 20 -22.42 -4.67 16.05
CA LEU A 20 -23.42 -5.03 17.06
C LEU A 20 -24.67 -5.70 16.47
N ARG A 21 -25.08 -5.33 15.26
CA ARG A 21 -26.25 -5.92 14.57
C ARG A 21 -25.95 -7.24 13.88
N HIS A 22 -24.68 -7.56 13.65
CA HIS A 22 -24.25 -8.76 12.93
C HIS A 22 -23.19 -9.57 13.70
N PRO A 23 -23.49 -10.03 14.93
CA PRO A 23 -22.51 -10.70 15.79
C PRO A 23 -21.94 -11.98 15.17
N LEU A 24 -22.78 -12.75 14.46
CA LEU A 24 -22.32 -13.95 13.75
C LEU A 24 -21.35 -13.62 12.60
N ALA A 25 -21.58 -12.53 11.88
CA ALA A 25 -20.69 -12.10 10.80
C ALA A 25 -19.35 -11.60 11.37
N LEU A 26 -19.39 -10.86 12.48
CA LEU A 26 -18.20 -10.46 13.23
C LEU A 26 -17.41 -11.67 13.72
N TRP A 27 -18.07 -12.64 14.37
CA TRP A 27 -17.41 -13.86 14.85
C TRP A 27 -16.77 -14.66 13.71
N ARG A 28 -17.46 -14.81 12.57
CA ARG A 28 -16.89 -15.44 11.37
C ARG A 28 -15.67 -14.66 10.83
N ALA A 29 -15.72 -13.33 10.86
CA ALA A 29 -14.59 -12.49 10.44
C ALA A 29 -13.39 -12.66 11.39
N VAL A 30 -13.61 -12.63 12.70
CA VAL A 30 -12.57 -12.87 13.72
C VAL A 30 -11.98 -14.27 13.59
N ARG A 31 -12.81 -15.31 13.46
CA ARG A 31 -12.36 -16.69 13.22
C ARG A 31 -11.54 -16.81 11.94
N ALA A 32 -11.92 -16.11 10.87
CA ALA A 32 -11.13 -16.06 9.64
C ALA A 32 -9.79 -15.35 9.85
N ALA A 33 -9.77 -14.23 10.58
CA ALA A 33 -8.55 -13.51 10.92
C ALA A 33 -7.55 -14.40 11.69
N HIS A 34 -8.03 -15.22 12.63
CA HIS A 34 -7.19 -16.16 13.37
C HIS A 34 -6.56 -17.27 12.51
N ARG A 35 -7.08 -17.51 11.31
CA ARG A 35 -6.53 -18.49 10.35
C ARG A 35 -5.55 -17.86 9.35
N LEU A 36 -5.38 -16.54 9.37
CA LEU A 36 -4.46 -15.89 8.46
C LEU A 36 -3.00 -16.27 8.80
N PRO A 37 -2.13 -16.34 7.77
CA PRO A 37 -0.69 -16.50 7.96
C PRO A 37 -0.14 -15.45 8.92
N LEU A 38 0.84 -15.83 9.73
CA LEU A 38 1.48 -14.93 10.70
C LEU A 38 2.85 -14.51 10.18
N VAL A 39 3.01 -13.22 9.89
CA VAL A 39 4.28 -12.63 9.44
C VAL A 39 4.97 -11.98 10.65
N PRO A 40 6.18 -12.45 11.04
CA PRO A 40 6.97 -11.77 12.05
C PRO A 40 7.50 -10.44 11.49
N VAL A 41 7.43 -9.39 12.29
CA VAL A 41 7.94 -8.06 11.92
C VAL A 41 8.78 -7.53 13.07
N ALA A 42 10.06 -7.25 12.79
CA ALA A 42 11.02 -6.74 13.75
C ALA A 42 11.65 -5.45 13.19
N PRO A 43 10.93 -4.31 13.26
CA PRO A 43 11.37 -3.10 12.60
C PRO A 43 12.66 -2.57 13.23
N SER A 44 13.62 -2.17 12.39
CA SER A 44 14.85 -1.51 12.83
C SER A 44 14.61 -0.03 13.18
N SER A 45 15.66 0.66 13.66
CA SER A 45 15.63 2.10 13.94
C SER A 45 15.84 2.98 12.71
N THR A 46 16.05 2.39 11.52
CA THR A 46 16.23 3.13 10.26
C THR A 46 14.93 3.84 9.84
N PRO A 47 14.97 4.82 8.91
CA PRO A 47 13.74 5.41 8.36
C PRO A 47 12.77 4.36 7.81
N GLY A 48 13.28 3.35 7.10
CA GLY A 48 12.48 2.22 6.60
C GLY A 48 11.86 1.39 7.72
N GLY A 49 12.64 1.07 8.76
CA GLY A 49 12.14 0.33 9.93
C GLY A 49 11.07 1.09 10.70
N ARG A 50 11.21 2.42 10.84
CA ARG A 50 10.16 3.25 11.45
C ARG A 50 8.87 3.22 10.63
N ALA A 51 8.95 3.33 9.30
CA ALA A 51 7.80 3.27 8.41
C ALA A 51 7.10 1.89 8.42
N VAL A 52 7.87 0.80 8.33
CA VAL A 52 7.34 -0.58 8.46
C VAL A 52 6.68 -0.78 9.83
N GLY A 53 7.32 -0.29 10.89
CA GLY A 53 6.77 -0.33 12.24
C GLY A 53 5.47 0.46 12.38
N ALA A 54 5.37 1.62 11.73
CA ALA A 54 4.15 2.42 11.71
C ALA A 54 3.01 1.68 10.98
N ALA A 55 3.26 1.15 9.78
CA ALA A 55 2.29 0.37 9.02
C ALA A 55 1.77 -0.84 9.79
N ALA A 56 2.66 -1.56 10.48
CA ALA A 56 2.31 -2.70 11.32
C ALA A 56 1.56 -2.33 12.62
N ARG A 57 1.60 -1.06 13.03
CA ARG A 57 0.87 -0.52 14.21
C ARG A 57 -0.42 0.19 13.85
N THR A 58 -0.75 0.34 12.56
CA THR A 58 -1.99 0.94 12.10
C THR A 58 -3.20 0.31 12.79
N LYS A 59 -4.18 1.13 13.14
CA LYS A 59 -5.44 0.69 13.74
C LYS A 59 -6.53 0.71 12.70
N THR A 60 -7.45 -0.24 12.80
CA THR A 60 -8.72 -0.20 12.08
C THR A 60 -9.58 0.96 12.58
N VAL A 61 -10.67 1.26 11.87
CA VAL A 61 -11.63 2.30 12.29
C VAL A 61 -12.32 2.00 13.64
N LEU A 62 -12.20 0.76 14.14
CA LEU A 62 -12.69 0.36 15.46
C LEU A 62 -11.62 0.51 16.56
N GLY A 63 -10.47 1.11 16.25
CA GLY A 63 -9.33 1.24 17.17
C GLY A 63 -8.54 -0.06 17.41
N ILE A 64 -9.02 -1.19 16.88
CA ILE A 64 -8.35 -2.49 16.98
C ILE A 64 -7.11 -2.49 16.06
N PRO A 65 -5.92 -2.91 16.53
CA PRO A 65 -4.73 -2.99 15.69
C PRO A 65 -4.95 -3.87 14.44
N SER A 66 -4.65 -3.34 13.25
CA SER A 66 -4.83 -4.05 11.97
C SER A 66 -4.07 -5.37 11.96
N ARG A 67 -2.88 -5.41 12.56
CA ARG A 67 -2.05 -6.62 12.73
C ARG A 67 -2.77 -7.83 13.33
N VAL A 68 -3.86 -7.63 14.08
CA VAL A 68 -4.68 -8.70 14.69
C VAL A 68 -5.78 -9.17 13.73
N LEU A 69 -6.41 -8.22 13.03
CA LEU A 69 -7.57 -8.48 12.17
C LEU A 69 -7.19 -8.78 10.71
N GLY A 70 -5.97 -8.48 10.31
CA GLY A 70 -5.48 -8.60 8.94
C GLY A 70 -4.81 -7.31 8.49
N THR A 71 -3.63 -7.45 7.91
CA THR A 71 -2.90 -6.46 7.14
C THR A 71 -2.82 -6.96 5.71
N SER A 72 -3.09 -6.10 4.72
CA SER A 72 -2.90 -6.47 3.32
C SER A 72 -1.40 -6.51 3.03
N ALA A 73 -0.92 -7.63 2.50
CA ALA A 73 0.48 -7.85 2.22
C ALA A 73 0.67 -8.64 0.93
N LEU A 74 1.70 -8.29 0.18
CA LEU A 74 2.16 -9.04 -0.99
C LEU A 74 3.39 -9.85 -0.60
N ALA A 75 3.33 -11.16 -0.84
CA ALA A 75 4.52 -12.00 -0.72
C ALA A 75 5.44 -11.71 -1.91
N ILE A 76 6.69 -11.37 -1.61
CA ILE A 76 7.72 -11.07 -2.60
C ILE A 76 8.50 -12.37 -2.88
N PRO A 77 8.56 -12.84 -4.14
CA PRO A 77 9.29 -14.06 -4.47
C PRO A 77 10.78 -13.89 -4.21
N ALA A 78 11.47 -15.00 -3.94
CA ALA A 78 12.91 -14.96 -3.72
C ALA A 78 13.69 -14.61 -4.99
N GLU A 79 13.16 -15.01 -6.15
CA GLU A 79 13.78 -14.84 -7.45
C GLU A 79 13.12 -13.69 -8.24
N THR A 80 13.97 -12.83 -8.79
CA THR A 80 13.64 -11.81 -9.79
C THR A 80 12.94 -12.46 -11.00
N GLY A 81 11.91 -11.81 -11.54
CA GLY A 81 11.10 -12.30 -12.66
C GLY A 81 10.02 -13.34 -12.30
N ALA A 82 10.13 -14.01 -11.15
CA ALA A 82 9.18 -15.05 -10.75
C ALA A 82 7.76 -14.51 -10.48
N TYR A 83 7.62 -13.23 -10.15
CA TYR A 83 6.32 -12.61 -9.85
C TYR A 83 5.35 -12.66 -11.04
N LEU A 84 5.86 -12.47 -12.25
CA LEU A 84 5.06 -12.55 -13.47
C LEU A 84 4.98 -13.97 -14.03
N ALA A 85 5.58 -14.96 -13.38
CA ALA A 85 5.53 -16.35 -13.82
C ALA A 85 4.19 -17.02 -13.45
N GLY A 86 3.83 -18.07 -14.18
CA GLY A 86 2.65 -18.89 -13.87
C GLY A 86 1.31 -18.42 -14.46
N ARG A 87 0.27 -19.23 -14.26
CA ARG A 87 -1.05 -19.00 -14.89
C ARG A 87 -1.84 -17.87 -14.23
N SER A 88 -1.71 -17.69 -12.92
CA SER A 88 -2.41 -16.65 -12.15
C SER A 88 -2.02 -15.22 -12.57
N ALA A 89 -0.79 -15.01 -13.06
CA ALA A 89 -0.31 -13.70 -13.50
C ALA A 89 -0.73 -13.29 -14.93
N ALA A 90 -1.60 -14.05 -15.61
CA ALA A 90 -1.96 -13.78 -17.02
C ALA A 90 -2.57 -12.39 -17.24
N THR A 91 -3.52 -11.97 -16.40
CA THR A 91 -4.14 -10.64 -16.47
C THR A 91 -3.14 -9.54 -16.17
N LEU A 92 -2.29 -9.73 -15.16
CA LEU A 92 -1.24 -8.79 -14.79
C LEU A 92 -0.26 -8.61 -15.95
N ARG A 93 0.25 -9.71 -16.54
CA ARG A 93 1.12 -9.67 -17.74
C ARG A 93 0.47 -8.93 -18.91
N ARG A 94 -0.82 -9.15 -19.16
CA ARG A 94 -1.55 -8.43 -20.21
C ARG A 94 -1.55 -6.92 -19.95
N LYS A 95 -1.79 -6.49 -18.72
CA LYS A 95 -1.79 -5.06 -18.33
C LYS A 95 -0.39 -4.45 -18.37
N VAL A 96 0.62 -5.16 -17.89
CA VAL A 96 2.04 -4.79 -18.00
C VAL A 96 2.43 -4.58 -19.46
N ARG A 97 2.12 -5.54 -20.34
CA ARG A 97 2.39 -5.43 -21.79
C ARG A 97 1.59 -4.32 -22.47
N ALA A 98 0.39 -4.00 -21.99
CA ALA A 98 -0.39 -2.88 -22.51
C ALA A 98 0.28 -1.54 -22.17
N ALA A 99 0.72 -1.34 -20.92
CA ALA A 99 1.45 -0.15 -20.50
C ALA A 99 2.76 0.01 -21.29
N GLN A 100 3.55 -1.07 -21.42
CA GLN A 100 4.80 -1.04 -22.18
C GLN A 100 4.57 -0.71 -23.67
N ARG A 101 3.55 -1.30 -24.31
CA ARG A 101 3.20 -0.97 -25.70
C ARG A 101 2.73 0.47 -25.89
N ALA A 102 2.18 1.07 -24.84
CA ALA A 102 1.80 2.48 -24.82
C ALA A 102 2.99 3.42 -24.52
N GLY A 103 4.21 2.89 -24.43
CA GLY A 103 5.42 3.68 -24.19
C GLY A 103 5.66 4.07 -22.73
N VAL A 104 4.99 3.41 -21.78
CA VAL A 104 5.24 3.67 -20.36
C VAL A 104 6.57 3.05 -19.94
N VAL A 105 7.43 3.86 -19.31
CA VAL A 105 8.70 3.43 -18.72
C VAL A 105 8.67 3.62 -17.20
N VAL A 106 9.41 2.80 -16.46
CA VAL A 106 9.52 2.91 -15.00
C VAL A 106 10.99 3.11 -14.64
N GLU A 107 11.25 4.13 -13.84
CA GLU A 107 12.60 4.55 -13.48
C GLU A 107 12.73 4.69 -11.97
N ALA A 108 13.93 4.43 -11.44
CA ALA A 108 14.24 4.79 -10.07
C ALA A 108 14.70 6.24 -10.00
N VAL A 109 14.03 7.01 -9.16
CA VAL A 109 14.35 8.40 -8.91
C VAL A 109 15.46 8.46 -7.88
N ARG A 110 16.67 8.83 -8.30
CA ARG A 110 17.84 8.95 -7.42
C ARG A 110 18.19 10.39 -7.10
N ASP A 111 17.92 11.30 -8.03
CA ASP A 111 18.18 12.71 -7.86
C ASP A 111 17.23 13.31 -6.81
N ARG A 112 17.78 14.13 -5.91
CA ARG A 112 17.02 14.73 -4.82
C ARG A 112 16.06 15.80 -5.33
N ALA A 113 16.51 16.65 -6.26
CA ALA A 113 15.68 17.71 -6.82
C ALA A 113 14.50 17.12 -7.62
N GLU A 114 14.73 16.05 -8.38
CA GLU A 114 13.66 15.31 -9.06
C GLU A 114 12.65 14.72 -8.06
N ARG A 115 13.10 14.13 -6.94
CA ARG A 115 12.19 13.63 -5.89
C ARG A 115 11.34 14.75 -5.28
N GLU A 116 11.95 15.89 -4.97
CA GLU A 116 11.25 17.06 -4.43
C GLU A 116 10.18 17.58 -5.40
N HIS A 117 10.50 17.65 -6.69
CA HIS A 117 9.54 18.00 -7.72
C HIS A 117 8.37 17.01 -7.79
N LEU A 118 8.65 15.70 -7.75
CA LEU A 118 7.60 14.66 -7.78
C LEU A 118 6.73 14.66 -6.51
N VAL A 119 7.30 14.95 -5.34
CA VAL A 119 6.55 15.09 -4.09
C VAL A 119 5.64 16.32 -4.14
N ALA A 120 6.13 17.45 -4.65
CA ALA A 120 5.29 18.64 -4.84
C ALA A 120 4.13 18.37 -5.81
N LEU A 121 4.38 17.63 -6.89
CA LEU A 121 3.34 17.22 -7.83
C LEU A 121 2.31 16.24 -7.20
N ALA A 122 2.79 15.34 -6.35
CA ALA A 122 1.93 14.44 -5.56
C ALA A 122 1.02 15.23 -4.61
N ASP A 123 1.55 16.20 -3.87
CA ASP A 123 0.78 17.08 -2.98
C ASP A 123 -0.26 17.88 -3.75
N GLU A 124 0.11 18.46 -4.90
CA GLU A 124 -0.84 19.17 -5.76
C GLU A 124 -1.96 18.23 -6.24
N ARG A 125 -1.60 17.00 -6.62
CA ARG A 125 -2.58 16.02 -7.07
C ARG A 125 -3.55 15.60 -5.97
N GLU A 126 -3.07 15.44 -4.73
CA GLU A 126 -3.90 15.12 -3.57
C GLU A 126 -4.85 16.27 -3.23
N ARG A 127 -4.43 17.54 -3.37
CA ARG A 127 -5.33 18.70 -3.24
C ARG A 127 -6.40 18.74 -4.33
N GLN A 128 -6.00 18.50 -5.57
CA GLN A 128 -6.84 18.65 -6.76
C GLN A 128 -7.52 17.35 -7.22
N HIS A 129 -7.64 16.34 -6.36
CA HIS A 129 -8.22 15.06 -6.76
C HIS A 129 -9.64 15.27 -7.33
N PRO A 130 -10.00 14.69 -8.50
CA PRO A 130 -11.30 14.96 -9.14
C PRO A 130 -12.48 14.59 -8.25
N ASP A 131 -12.39 13.45 -7.56
CA ASP A 131 -13.34 13.04 -6.52
C ASP A 131 -13.05 13.80 -5.21
N PRO A 132 -14.00 14.62 -4.70
CA PRO A 132 -13.85 15.37 -3.44
C PRO A 132 -13.59 14.49 -2.22
N THR A 133 -14.04 13.23 -2.23
CA THR A 133 -13.84 12.27 -1.13
C THR A 133 -12.36 11.97 -0.90
N TYR A 134 -11.54 12.17 -1.93
CA TYR A 134 -10.12 11.84 -1.93
C TYR A 134 -9.23 13.08 -1.90
N ARG A 135 -9.81 14.28 -1.78
CA ARG A 135 -9.04 15.51 -1.62
C ARG A 135 -8.49 15.60 -0.21
N VAL A 136 -7.21 15.95 -0.11
CA VAL A 136 -6.58 16.31 1.15
C VAL A 136 -6.32 17.81 1.08
N ALA A 137 -6.83 18.58 2.04
CA ALA A 137 -6.70 20.05 2.01
C ALA A 137 -5.24 20.48 2.17
N GLU A 138 -4.53 19.83 3.09
CA GLU A 138 -3.13 20.09 3.43
C GLU A 138 -2.35 18.77 3.38
N PRO A 139 -2.08 18.23 2.17
CA PRO A 139 -1.24 17.04 2.07
C PRO A 139 0.19 17.40 2.46
N ASP A 140 0.79 16.53 3.26
CA ASP A 140 2.20 16.60 3.62
C ASP A 140 2.84 15.23 3.32
N ASN A 141 3.58 15.20 2.22
CA ASN A 141 4.34 14.03 1.78
C ASN A 141 5.86 14.29 1.84
N GLN A 142 6.32 15.22 2.69
CA GLN A 142 7.75 15.51 2.84
C GLN A 142 8.54 14.31 3.38
N ASP A 143 7.91 13.46 4.19
CA ASP A 143 8.53 12.24 4.72
C ASP A 143 8.94 11.25 3.61
N LEU A 144 8.32 11.32 2.42
CA LEU A 144 8.66 10.48 1.28
C LEU A 144 10.11 10.63 0.82
N LEU A 145 10.70 11.80 1.09
CA LEU A 145 12.05 12.13 0.67
C LEU A 145 13.13 11.38 1.47
N ASP A 146 12.77 10.78 2.61
CA ASP A 146 13.66 10.02 3.51
C ASP A 146 13.78 8.54 3.15
N HIS A 147 13.16 8.11 2.04
CA HIS A 147 13.03 6.71 1.67
C HIS A 147 13.87 6.32 0.45
N ASP A 148 14.33 5.07 0.45
CA ASP A 148 15.38 4.58 -0.43
C ASP A 148 14.86 4.10 -1.79
N LEU A 149 13.66 3.50 -1.83
CA LEU A 149 13.00 3.11 -3.08
C LEU A 149 11.96 4.14 -3.51
N CYS A 150 12.32 4.97 -4.48
CA CYS A 150 11.40 5.85 -5.18
C CYS A 150 11.37 5.47 -6.66
N LEU A 151 10.19 5.11 -7.16
CA LEU A 151 9.94 4.77 -8.55
C LEU A 151 8.94 5.75 -9.16
N VAL A 152 9.20 6.16 -10.40
CA VAL A 152 8.26 6.94 -11.21
C VAL A 152 7.94 6.17 -12.48
N ALA A 153 6.65 6.06 -12.82
CA ALA A 153 6.25 5.70 -14.17
C ALA A 153 6.12 6.97 -15.00
N ARG A 154 6.70 6.97 -16.20
CA ARG A 154 6.59 8.07 -17.17
C ARG A 154 5.88 7.62 -18.43
N GLY A 155 5.07 8.51 -19.00
CA GLY A 155 4.44 8.33 -20.29
C GLY A 155 5.42 8.49 -21.46
N PRO A 156 4.96 8.26 -22.70
CA PRO A 156 5.80 8.40 -23.90
C PRO A 156 6.30 9.84 -24.14
N ASP A 157 5.63 10.83 -23.56
CA ASP A 157 6.00 12.24 -23.56
C ASP A 157 6.91 12.64 -22.38
N GLY A 158 7.32 11.67 -21.55
CA GLY A 158 8.10 11.90 -20.34
C GLY A 158 7.28 12.36 -19.12
N SER A 159 5.98 12.60 -19.28
CA SER A 159 5.12 13.05 -18.19
C SER A 159 5.02 12.01 -17.07
N PRO A 160 5.08 12.41 -15.79
CA PRO A 160 5.00 11.47 -14.68
C PRO A 160 3.55 10.98 -14.48
N LEU A 161 3.35 9.67 -14.58
CA LEU A 161 2.04 9.01 -14.48
C LEU A 161 1.75 8.46 -13.08
N LEU A 162 2.77 7.96 -12.39
CA LEU A 162 2.63 7.34 -11.08
C LEU A 162 3.90 7.53 -10.27
N LEU A 163 3.74 7.86 -8.99
CA LEU A 163 4.82 7.86 -8.01
C LEU A 163 4.63 6.71 -7.03
N SER A 164 5.69 5.95 -6.80
CA SER A 164 5.76 4.94 -5.74
C SER A 164 6.95 5.21 -4.84
N VAL A 165 6.70 5.29 -3.54
CA VAL A 165 7.73 5.39 -2.51
C VAL A 165 7.54 4.24 -1.53
N THR A 166 8.57 3.41 -1.42
CA THR A 166 8.52 2.13 -0.70
C THR A 166 9.70 2.04 0.27
N PRO A 167 9.51 2.45 1.54
CA PRO A 167 10.51 2.22 2.57
C PRO A 167 10.83 0.72 2.71
N VAL A 168 12.12 0.38 2.74
CA VAL A 168 12.62 -0.99 2.92
C VAL A 168 13.31 -1.14 4.29
N ASP A 169 13.04 -2.25 4.97
CA ASP A 169 13.71 -2.66 6.20
C ASP A 169 13.97 -4.17 6.19
N ARG A 170 15.20 -4.55 5.83
CA ARG A 170 15.65 -5.95 5.72
C ARG A 170 14.75 -6.77 4.78
N ASP A 171 14.05 -7.77 5.30
CA ASP A 171 13.15 -8.66 4.56
C ASP A 171 11.72 -8.10 4.44
N LEU A 172 11.49 -6.87 4.88
CA LEU A 172 10.19 -6.21 4.87
C LEU A 172 10.25 -4.90 4.08
N ALA A 173 9.11 -4.54 3.48
CA ALA A 173 8.90 -3.23 2.90
C ALA A 173 7.47 -2.77 3.19
N THR A 174 7.21 -1.47 3.07
CA THR A 174 5.84 -0.94 3.13
C THR A 174 5.55 -0.03 1.95
N LEU A 175 4.32 -0.06 1.46
CA LEU A 175 3.86 0.78 0.35
C LEU A 175 3.41 2.15 0.88
N ARG A 176 4.36 2.99 1.30
CA ARG A 176 4.08 4.29 1.94
C ARG A 176 3.36 5.28 1.01
N TYR A 177 3.73 5.28 -0.27
CA TYR A 177 3.06 6.06 -1.30
C TYR A 177 2.99 5.26 -2.60
N PHE A 178 1.81 5.22 -3.22
CA PHE A 178 1.59 4.54 -4.50
C PHE A 178 0.38 5.17 -5.20
N ARG A 179 0.56 6.33 -5.82
CA ARG A 179 -0.56 7.06 -6.42
C ARG A 179 -0.25 7.53 -7.83
N THR A 180 -1.27 7.49 -8.67
CA THR A 180 -1.22 8.09 -10.01
C THR A 180 -1.22 9.61 -9.90
N LEU A 181 -0.39 10.26 -10.68
CA LEU A 181 -0.24 11.72 -10.71
C LEU A 181 -1.23 12.40 -11.69
N GLY A 182 -2.18 11.62 -12.22
CA GLY A 182 -3.23 12.09 -13.12
C GLY A 182 -4.38 11.09 -13.21
N SER A 183 -5.12 11.12 -14.31
CA SER A 183 -6.28 10.27 -14.57
C SER A 183 -6.24 9.66 -15.98
N GLY A 184 -6.99 8.58 -16.18
CA GLY A 184 -7.20 7.96 -17.49
C GLY A 184 -6.52 6.59 -17.64
N PRO A 185 -6.71 5.93 -18.79
CA PRO A 185 -6.29 4.54 -18.98
C PRO A 185 -4.79 4.33 -18.80
N LEU A 186 -3.96 5.25 -19.28
CA LEU A 186 -2.50 5.14 -19.19
C LEU A 186 -2.01 5.20 -17.74
N HIS A 187 -2.54 6.12 -16.93
CA HIS A 187 -2.29 6.20 -15.48
C HIS A 187 -2.76 4.93 -14.75
N SER A 188 -3.92 4.42 -15.14
CA SER A 188 -4.45 3.17 -14.59
C SER A 188 -3.58 1.96 -14.92
N ASP A 189 -3.08 1.86 -16.15
CA ASP A 189 -2.23 0.77 -16.59
C ASP A 189 -0.81 0.86 -16.00
N ALA A 190 -0.29 2.08 -15.77
CA ALA A 190 0.99 2.31 -15.11
C ALA A 190 1.09 1.66 -13.72
N ARG A 191 -0.03 1.59 -12.97
CA ARG A 191 -0.08 0.89 -11.66
C ARG A 191 0.37 -0.57 -11.75
N TYR A 192 0.01 -1.28 -12.80
CA TYR A 192 0.37 -2.68 -12.97
C TYR A 192 1.85 -2.83 -13.32
N LEU A 193 2.37 -1.97 -14.19
CA LEU A 193 3.78 -1.97 -14.57
C LEU A 193 4.68 -1.61 -13.39
N VAL A 194 4.36 -0.55 -12.64
CA VAL A 194 5.14 -0.17 -11.45
C VAL A 194 5.07 -1.25 -10.38
N THR A 195 3.94 -1.92 -10.20
CA THR A 195 3.88 -3.05 -9.24
C THR A 195 4.82 -4.17 -9.65
N ALA A 196 4.83 -4.57 -10.92
CA ALA A 196 5.72 -5.63 -11.40
C ALA A 196 7.20 -5.27 -11.19
N GLU A 197 7.58 -4.04 -11.58
CA GLU A 197 8.93 -3.51 -11.40
C GLU A 197 9.32 -3.38 -9.91
N LEU A 198 8.38 -2.94 -9.07
CA LEU A 198 8.57 -2.83 -7.63
C LEU A 198 8.85 -4.20 -7.01
N VAL A 199 8.05 -5.22 -7.33
CA VAL A 199 8.27 -6.57 -6.81
C VAL A 199 9.64 -7.10 -7.22
N ASP A 200 10.04 -6.88 -8.47
CA ASP A 200 11.33 -7.33 -8.98
C ASP A 200 12.52 -6.72 -8.23
N ARG A 201 12.45 -5.40 -7.97
CA ARG A 201 13.45 -4.66 -7.19
C ARG A 201 13.46 -5.07 -5.71
N LEU A 202 12.30 -5.36 -5.13
CA LEU A 202 12.19 -5.87 -3.77
C LEU A 202 12.76 -7.29 -3.65
N SER A 203 12.50 -8.16 -4.63
CA SER A 203 13.10 -9.50 -4.71
C SER A 203 14.62 -9.42 -4.72
N ALA A 204 15.19 -8.55 -5.57
CA ALA A 204 16.63 -8.31 -5.65
C ALA A 204 17.25 -7.78 -4.33
N ARG A 205 16.44 -7.14 -3.48
CA ARG A 205 16.85 -6.63 -2.16
C ARG A 205 16.65 -7.63 -1.03
N GLY A 206 16.20 -8.84 -1.32
CA GLY A 206 15.95 -9.85 -0.31
C GLY A 206 14.66 -9.63 0.50
N VAL A 207 13.79 -8.70 0.07
CA VAL A 207 12.49 -8.49 0.70
C VAL A 207 11.58 -9.69 0.45
N ARG A 208 10.77 -10.05 1.44
CA ARG A 208 9.84 -11.20 1.42
C ARG A 208 8.39 -10.77 1.61
N TRP A 209 8.15 -9.61 2.21
CA TRP A 209 6.82 -9.05 2.37
C TRP A 209 6.77 -7.56 2.08
N LEU A 210 5.83 -7.16 1.25
CA LEU A 210 5.43 -5.76 1.06
C LEU A 210 4.10 -5.53 1.77
N LEU A 211 4.10 -4.70 2.80
CA LEU A 211 2.91 -4.35 3.60
C LEU A 211 2.22 -3.12 3.03
N ASP A 212 0.91 -3.20 2.84
CA ASP A 212 0.07 -2.03 2.60
C ASP A 212 -0.12 -1.22 3.89
N THR A 213 -0.22 0.10 3.78
CA THR A 213 -0.49 0.99 4.91
C THR A 213 -1.99 1.11 5.22
N GLU A 214 -2.86 0.79 4.24
CA GLU A 214 -4.31 0.91 4.38
C GLU A 214 -4.87 -0.27 5.21
N PRO A 215 -5.51 -0.02 6.37
CA PRO A 215 -6.13 -1.08 7.13
C PRO A 215 -7.32 -1.70 6.38
N VAL A 216 -7.52 -3.00 6.54
CA VAL A 216 -8.57 -3.76 5.82
C VAL A 216 -9.99 -3.20 5.97
N SER A 217 -10.24 -2.48 7.07
CA SER A 217 -11.52 -1.84 7.39
C SER A 217 -11.84 -0.60 6.55
N THR A 218 -10.83 0.04 5.96
CA THR A 218 -10.98 1.29 5.18
C THR A 218 -10.80 1.06 3.69
N GLN A 219 -10.37 -0.14 3.27
CA GLN A 219 -10.26 -0.49 1.87
C GLN A 219 -11.62 -0.47 1.16
N THR A 220 -11.68 0.18 0.00
CA THR A 220 -12.86 0.16 -0.87
C THR A 220 -12.98 -1.18 -1.61
N SER A 221 -14.14 -1.45 -2.22
CA SER A 221 -14.32 -2.64 -3.08
C SER A 221 -13.34 -2.64 -4.26
N GLY A 222 -13.12 -1.47 -4.87
CA GLY A 222 -12.16 -1.28 -5.96
C GLY A 222 -10.73 -1.58 -5.54
N LEU A 223 -10.29 -1.03 -4.39
CA LEU A 223 -8.95 -1.31 -3.86
C LEU A 223 -8.75 -2.79 -3.56
N ARG A 224 -9.72 -3.44 -2.90
CA ARG A 224 -9.66 -4.89 -2.63
C ARG A 224 -9.59 -5.72 -3.90
N HIS A 225 -10.32 -5.34 -4.94
CA HIS A 225 -10.27 -6.05 -6.22
C HIS A 225 -8.91 -5.88 -6.89
N PHE A 226 -8.40 -4.66 -6.94
CA PHE A 226 -7.08 -4.34 -7.47
C PHE A 226 -5.97 -5.10 -6.73
N GLN A 227 -5.97 -5.06 -5.40
CA GLN A 227 -5.01 -5.79 -4.56
C GLN A 227 -5.03 -7.30 -4.80
N ARG A 228 -6.22 -7.92 -4.87
CA ARG A 228 -6.35 -9.35 -5.19
C ARG A 228 -5.78 -9.71 -6.56
N MET A 229 -6.00 -8.85 -7.56
CA MET A 229 -5.43 -9.03 -8.89
C MET A 229 -3.90 -8.93 -8.90
N LEU A 230 -3.32 -8.14 -8.01
CA LEU A 230 -1.88 -8.07 -7.78
C LEU A 230 -1.36 -9.21 -6.86
N GLY A 231 -2.23 -10.08 -6.35
CA GLY A 231 -1.83 -11.17 -5.45
C GLY A 231 -1.58 -10.75 -4.00
N PHE A 232 -2.02 -9.56 -3.59
CA PHE A 232 -2.07 -9.23 -2.17
C PHE A 232 -3.03 -10.18 -1.45
N GLN A 233 -2.64 -10.54 -0.24
CA GLN A 233 -3.38 -11.39 0.66
C GLN A 233 -3.42 -10.75 2.05
N TYR A 234 -4.37 -11.19 2.87
CA TYR A 234 -4.42 -10.76 4.25
C TYR A 234 -3.53 -11.65 5.12
N VAL A 235 -2.70 -11.01 5.95
CA VAL A 235 -1.84 -11.68 6.92
C VAL A 235 -2.04 -11.06 8.29
N ARG A 236 -1.73 -11.80 9.36
CA ARG A 236 -1.52 -11.22 10.69
C ARG A 236 -0.07 -10.82 10.83
N VAL A 237 0.18 -9.77 11.59
CA VAL A 237 1.53 -9.29 11.87
C VAL A 237 1.87 -9.48 13.34
N ARG A 238 2.98 -10.17 13.60
CA ARG A 238 3.54 -10.29 14.96
C ARG A 238 4.72 -9.34 15.09
N LEU A 239 4.50 -8.20 15.74
CA LEU A 239 5.59 -7.30 16.11
C LEU A 239 6.46 -7.96 17.18
N ALA A 240 7.74 -8.14 16.89
CA ALA A 240 8.73 -8.47 17.90
C ALA A 240 8.77 -7.36 18.96
N ARG A 241 8.91 -7.71 20.23
CA ARG A 241 9.17 -6.72 21.27
C ARG A 241 10.57 -6.18 21.00
N THR A 242 10.68 -4.89 20.70
CA THR A 242 11.97 -4.20 20.74
C THR A 242 12.52 -4.36 22.17
N PRO A 243 13.76 -4.83 22.36
CA PRO A 243 14.38 -4.75 23.68
C PRO A 243 14.33 -3.29 24.13
N ALA A 244 13.86 -3.05 25.35
CA ALA A 244 13.72 -1.70 25.89
C ALA A 244 15.11 -1.11 26.14
N THR A 245 15.68 -0.45 25.16
CA THR A 245 16.72 0.56 25.40
C THR A 245 15.99 1.89 25.60
N GLY A 246 15.99 2.37 26.84
CA GLY A 246 15.30 3.60 27.24
C GLY A 246 15.74 4.81 26.44
N GLY A 247 14.79 5.66 26.06
CA GLY A 247 15.07 6.92 25.39
C GLY A 247 13.85 7.55 24.72
N ALA A 248 13.26 8.53 25.41
CA ALA A 248 12.40 9.62 24.93
C ALA A 248 11.31 9.34 23.89
N THR A 249 10.07 9.39 24.36
CA THR A 249 8.85 9.52 23.55
C THR A 249 8.80 10.86 22.83
N ALA A 250 9.04 10.88 21.52
CA ALA A 250 8.52 11.91 20.63
C ALA A 250 7.17 11.43 20.10
N GLY A 251 6.09 12.07 20.54
CA GLY A 251 4.75 11.82 20.04
C GLY A 251 4.67 12.18 18.55
N TRP A 252 4.33 11.19 17.72
CA TRP A 252 3.98 11.41 16.33
C TRP A 252 2.46 11.30 16.19
N HIS A 253 1.84 12.33 15.64
CA HIS A 253 0.49 12.25 15.12
C HIS A 253 0.53 11.32 13.89
N ALA A 254 -0.24 10.24 13.95
CA ALA A 254 -0.56 9.50 12.75
C ALA A 254 -1.32 10.47 11.82
N VAL A 255 -0.66 10.93 10.76
CA VAL A 255 -1.36 11.61 9.67
C VAL A 255 -2.40 10.60 9.19
N HIS A 256 -3.66 10.95 9.38
CA HIS A 256 -4.76 10.22 8.81
C HIS A 256 -4.56 10.27 7.29
N ALA A 257 -4.05 9.19 6.70
CA ALA A 257 -4.26 8.96 5.29
C ALA A 257 -5.78 8.97 5.11
N VAL A 258 -6.29 10.07 4.56
CA VAL A 258 -7.69 10.17 4.16
C VAL A 258 -7.90 9.02 3.18
N ALA A 259 -8.73 8.08 3.62
CA ALA A 259 -9.06 6.87 2.91
C ALA A 259 -9.56 7.26 1.53
N GLY A 260 -8.67 7.12 0.54
CA GLY A 260 -8.94 7.63 -0.78
C GLY A 260 -8.43 6.76 -1.90
N TYR A 261 -9.17 5.69 -2.17
CA TYR A 261 -8.97 4.82 -3.32
C TYR A 261 -10.29 4.46 -3.99
N ALA A 262 -10.56 5.12 -5.12
CA ALA A 262 -11.16 4.53 -6.31
C ALA A 262 -10.93 5.50 -7.48
N ALA A 263 -9.79 5.41 -8.15
CA ALA A 263 -9.71 5.87 -9.53
C ALA A 263 -10.37 4.80 -10.40
N VAL A 264 -11.61 5.10 -10.82
CA VAL A 264 -12.34 4.64 -12.01
C VAL A 264 -11.66 3.47 -12.74
N LEU A 265 -12.31 2.30 -12.69
CA LEU A 265 -12.16 1.27 -13.71
C LEU A 265 -12.70 1.81 -15.04
#